data_AF-A0A9N8HGS4-F1
#
_entry.id   AF-A0A9N8HGS4-F1
#
_cell.length_a   1.000
_cell.length_b   1.000
_cell.length_c   1.000
_cell.angle_alpha   90.00
_cell.angle_beta   90.00
_cell.angle_gamma   90.00
#
_symmetry.space_group_name_H-M   'P 1'
#
loop_
_entity.id
_entity.type
_entity.pdbx_description
1 polymer ?
#
loop_
_entity_poly.entity_id
_entity_poly.type
_entity_poly.pdbx_seq_one_letter_code
_entity_poly.pdbx_strand_id
1 'polypeptide(L)'
;MKLLRRSTATKCMTRRAAVVLLACALPLAVFGQGIRATSKSHGATPEDLRRMKSAHWMNQWQVAQSVNFTDIDQSPYPTGPYDATIPRNANCYVVFRDKDKKTYDMITATEPPTNEHNYGVFLSHKSPCGVCSNLVDLAVYLEKPDLTNPVRICGLASLLSKDANRDCLAKVIGFSEPCAAIWFHNTQHTRSRCFSLCIARLLTPNNAGYGFSNPCRPMDEDDDEDDDEDDAAGMCQNTINRQPACADFQYQTGSKYRLNACLQCDECQSGPLFQKIAGRTRRASGIQSGIKRPDIPHINHNYFTTTNSSSSNSSHNVVLGVDVS
;
A
#
# COMPACT_ATOMS: atom_id res chain seq x y z
N MET A 1 -16.48 -59.41 -44.47
CA MET A 1 -17.20 -59.50 -43.19
C MET A 1 -16.22 -59.62 -42.03
N LYS A 2 -15.84 -58.50 -41.40
CA LYS A 2 -15.55 -58.36 -39.95
C LYS A 2 -15.16 -56.90 -39.66
N LEU A 3 -15.65 -56.43 -38.51
CA LEU A 3 -15.98 -55.05 -38.19
C LEU A 3 -14.78 -54.11 -37.96
N LEU A 4 -15.01 -52.86 -38.36
CA LEU A 4 -14.36 -51.64 -37.89
C LEU A 4 -14.48 -51.46 -36.36
N ARG A 5 -13.38 -51.08 -35.69
CA ARG A 5 -13.42 -50.39 -34.40
C ARG A 5 -12.81 -48.99 -34.55
N ARG A 6 -13.68 -47.98 -34.62
CA ARG A 6 -13.34 -46.57 -34.40
C ARG A 6 -13.25 -46.32 -32.89
N SER A 7 -12.13 -45.80 -32.43
CA SER A 7 -11.96 -45.27 -31.08
C SER A 7 -12.26 -43.78 -31.10
N THR A 8 -13.34 -43.37 -30.43
CA THR A 8 -13.68 -41.96 -30.20
C THR A 8 -12.95 -41.47 -28.96
N ALA A 9 -12.00 -40.55 -29.15
CA ALA A 9 -11.37 -39.80 -28.08
C ALA A 9 -12.36 -38.75 -27.55
N THR A 10 -12.86 -38.98 -26.33
CA THR A 10 -13.67 -38.03 -25.57
C THR A 10 -12.78 -36.90 -25.07
N LYS A 11 -12.90 -35.70 -25.66
CA LYS A 11 -12.27 -34.47 -25.15
C LYS A 11 -12.92 -34.09 -23.81
N CYS A 12 -12.17 -34.29 -22.73
CA CYS A 12 -12.43 -33.70 -21.43
C CYS A 12 -12.12 -32.19 -21.49
N MET A 13 -13.11 -31.37 -21.82
CA MET A 13 -13.03 -29.92 -21.62
C MET A 13 -13.21 -29.65 -20.12
N THR A 14 -12.10 -29.29 -19.48
CA THR A 14 -11.99 -28.99 -18.06
C THR A 14 -12.75 -27.70 -17.70
N ARG A 15 -13.61 -27.82 -16.69
CA ARG A 15 -14.51 -26.79 -16.11
C ARG A 15 -13.81 -25.60 -15.41
N ARG A 16 -12.56 -25.26 -15.75
CA ARG A 16 -11.81 -24.19 -15.06
C ARG A 16 -12.04 -22.78 -15.62
N ALA A 17 -12.55 -22.65 -16.85
CA ALA A 17 -12.73 -21.34 -17.50
C ALA A 17 -14.01 -20.58 -17.08
N ALA A 18 -15.04 -21.27 -16.56
CA ALA A 18 -16.34 -20.65 -16.33
C ALA A 18 -16.50 -19.96 -14.95
N VAL A 19 -15.67 -20.27 -13.96
CA VAL A 19 -15.81 -19.74 -12.59
C VAL A 19 -15.06 -18.40 -12.40
N VAL A 20 -14.04 -18.12 -13.21
CA VAL A 20 -13.32 -16.84 -13.18
C VAL A 20 -14.21 -15.68 -13.63
N LEU A 21 -15.18 -15.94 -14.51
CA LEU A 21 -16.12 -14.92 -14.99
C LEU A 21 -17.18 -14.52 -13.95
N LEU A 22 -17.54 -15.38 -12.99
CA LEU A 22 -18.56 -15.05 -11.99
C LEU A 22 -18.02 -14.16 -10.85
N ALA A 23 -16.74 -14.25 -10.51
CA ALA A 23 -16.11 -13.40 -9.50
C ALA A 23 -15.95 -11.95 -9.97
N CYS A 24 -15.87 -11.74 -11.28
CA CYS A 24 -15.84 -10.42 -11.91
C CYS A 24 -17.24 -9.88 -12.30
N ALA A 25 -18.30 -10.66 -12.06
CA ALA A 25 -19.68 -10.31 -12.41
C ALA A 25 -20.53 -9.84 -11.21
N LEU A 26 -19.91 -9.41 -10.11
CA LEU A 26 -20.54 -8.46 -9.19
C LEU A 26 -20.85 -7.19 -10.00
N PRO A 27 -22.06 -6.64 -9.93
CA PRO A 27 -22.53 -5.65 -10.90
C PRO A 27 -21.58 -4.45 -10.94
N LEU A 28 -21.03 -4.21 -12.13
CA LEU A 28 -20.36 -2.97 -12.53
C LEU A 28 -21.22 -1.72 -12.27
N ALA A 29 -22.48 -1.88 -11.85
CA ALA A 29 -23.41 -0.82 -11.48
C ALA A 29 -23.03 -0.04 -10.19
N VAL A 30 -22.08 -0.50 -9.38
CA VAL A 30 -21.61 0.28 -8.20
C VAL A 30 -20.36 1.13 -8.51
N PHE A 31 -19.67 0.88 -9.63
CA PHE A 31 -18.52 1.68 -10.08
C PHE A 31 -18.90 2.86 -10.99
N GLY A 32 -20.20 3.10 -11.20
CA GLY A 32 -20.75 4.03 -12.20
C GLY A 32 -21.07 5.45 -11.72
N GLN A 33 -20.70 5.87 -10.50
CA GLN A 33 -20.67 7.29 -10.18
C GLN A 33 -19.25 7.79 -10.36
N GLY A 34 -18.96 8.22 -11.60
CA GLY A 34 -17.76 8.93 -11.97
C GLY A 34 -17.67 10.24 -11.19
N ILE A 35 -17.10 10.18 -9.99
CA ILE A 35 -16.45 11.33 -9.40
C ILE A 35 -15.25 11.61 -10.31
N ARG A 36 -15.38 12.60 -11.21
CA ARG A 36 -14.22 13.31 -11.76
C ARG A 36 -13.50 13.94 -10.58
N ALA A 37 -12.73 13.15 -9.85
CA ALA A 37 -11.77 13.65 -8.89
C ALA A 37 -10.72 14.35 -9.75
N THR A 38 -10.86 15.66 -9.88
CA THR A 38 -9.77 16.47 -10.41
C THR A 38 -8.63 16.32 -9.40
N SER A 39 -7.64 15.50 -9.77
CA SER A 39 -6.41 15.20 -9.01
C SER A 39 -5.51 16.44 -8.91
N LYS A 40 -6.06 17.58 -8.51
CA LYS A 40 -5.28 18.80 -8.27
C LYS A 40 -4.52 18.75 -6.95
N SER A 41 -4.87 17.86 -6.02
CA SER A 41 -4.31 17.87 -4.67
C SER A 41 -2.84 17.43 -4.56
N HIS A 42 -2.25 16.83 -5.59
CA HIS A 42 -0.84 16.40 -5.57
C HIS A 42 -0.06 16.75 -6.85
N GLY A 43 -0.61 17.63 -7.68
CA GLY A 43 0.08 18.23 -8.84
C GLY A 43 0.31 17.33 -10.06
N ALA A 44 0.07 16.02 -9.99
CA ALA A 44 0.28 15.12 -11.13
C ALA A 44 -0.88 15.17 -12.15
N THR A 45 -0.55 15.48 -13.39
CA THR A 45 -1.46 15.43 -14.54
C THR A 45 -1.63 13.99 -15.08
N PRO A 46 -2.65 13.69 -15.90
CA PRO A 46 -2.76 12.40 -16.58
C PRO A 46 -1.55 12.04 -17.45
N GLU A 47 -0.84 13.04 -18.00
CA GLU A 47 0.43 12.82 -18.69
C GLU A 47 1.53 12.37 -17.71
N ASP A 48 1.62 13.02 -16.55
CA ASP A 48 2.60 12.64 -15.51
C ASP A 48 2.37 11.20 -15.05
N LEU A 49 1.11 10.80 -14.83
CA LEU A 49 0.78 9.42 -14.46
C LEU A 49 1.18 8.41 -15.55
N ARG A 50 1.02 8.76 -16.83
CA ARG A 50 1.49 7.90 -17.94
C ARG A 50 3.01 7.79 -17.95
N ARG A 51 3.73 8.90 -17.74
CA ARG A 51 5.20 8.93 -17.66
C ARG A 51 5.72 8.16 -16.44
N MET A 52 5.07 8.28 -15.29
CA MET A 52 5.39 7.48 -14.10
C MET A 52 5.29 5.97 -14.38
N LYS A 53 4.22 5.55 -15.07
CA LYS A 53 3.97 4.15 -15.40
C LYS A 53 4.92 3.58 -16.48
N SER A 54 5.45 4.43 -17.37
CA SER A 54 6.36 4.01 -18.44
C SER A 54 7.84 4.17 -18.10
N ALA A 55 8.18 4.91 -17.03
CA ALA A 55 9.56 5.08 -16.60
C ALA A 55 10.14 3.76 -16.07
N HIS A 56 11.38 3.47 -16.45
CA HIS A 56 12.10 2.26 -16.12
C HIS A 56 12.88 2.41 -14.81
N TRP A 57 12.63 1.48 -13.89
CA TRP A 57 13.29 1.43 -12.59
C TRP A 57 14.58 0.61 -12.66
N MET A 58 15.73 1.27 -12.56
CA MET A 58 17.04 0.67 -12.81
C MET A 58 17.53 -0.20 -11.64
N ASN A 59 17.36 0.26 -10.40
CA ASN A 59 17.84 -0.45 -9.21
C ASN A 59 16.79 -1.27 -8.45
N GLN A 60 15.76 -1.77 -9.15
CA GLN A 60 14.66 -2.55 -8.55
C GLN A 60 15.16 -3.72 -7.70
N TRP A 61 16.13 -4.48 -8.21
CA TRP A 61 16.65 -5.65 -7.53
C TRP A 61 17.44 -5.28 -6.27
N GLN A 62 18.27 -4.24 -6.31
CA GLN A 62 18.98 -3.76 -5.12
C GLN A 62 18.02 -3.32 -4.01
N VAL A 63 16.90 -2.66 -4.37
CA VAL A 63 15.87 -2.28 -3.39
C VAL A 63 15.14 -3.50 -2.84
N ALA A 64 14.81 -4.48 -3.67
CA ALA A 64 14.22 -5.74 -3.21
C ALA A 64 15.15 -6.51 -2.26
N GLN A 65 16.46 -6.52 -2.55
CA GLN A 65 17.46 -7.12 -1.68
C GLN A 65 17.61 -6.39 -0.34
N SER A 66 17.60 -5.05 -0.33
CA SER A 66 17.80 -4.28 0.90
C SER A 66 16.69 -4.49 1.93
N VAL A 67 15.52 -4.96 1.50
CA VAL A 67 14.38 -5.33 2.36
C VAL A 67 14.17 -6.84 2.46
N ASN A 68 15.11 -7.66 1.97
CA ASN A 68 15.05 -9.13 1.97
C ASN A 68 13.76 -9.69 1.34
N PHE A 69 13.33 -9.14 0.20
CA PHE A 69 12.11 -9.54 -0.51
C PHE A 69 12.38 -9.79 -2.00
N THR A 70 13.24 -10.77 -2.28
CA THR A 70 13.64 -11.14 -3.65
C THR A 70 12.79 -12.25 -4.27
N ASP A 71 12.20 -13.12 -3.45
CA ASP A 71 11.24 -14.14 -3.87
C ASP A 71 9.83 -13.67 -3.50
N ILE A 72 9.06 -13.26 -4.51
CA ILE A 72 7.71 -12.70 -4.32
C ILE A 72 6.65 -13.79 -4.04
N ASP A 73 6.95 -15.05 -4.35
CA ASP A 73 6.06 -16.19 -4.10
C ASP A 73 6.21 -16.69 -2.66
N GLN A 74 7.37 -16.49 -2.04
CA GLN A 74 7.62 -16.82 -0.64
C GLN A 74 7.00 -15.79 0.31
N SER A 75 6.29 -16.27 1.34
CA SER A 75 5.81 -15.41 2.43
C SER A 75 7.00 -14.80 3.17
N PRO A 76 7.04 -13.47 3.35
CA PRO A 76 8.11 -12.81 4.08
C PRO A 76 8.01 -13.01 5.59
N TYR A 77 6.94 -13.66 6.10
CA TYR A 77 6.74 -13.88 7.53
C TYR A 77 7.20 -15.30 7.95
N PRO A 78 8.48 -15.52 8.32
CA PRO A 78 8.93 -16.77 8.95
C PRO A 78 8.31 -16.99 10.34
N THR A 79 8.57 -18.13 11.00
CA THR A 79 8.18 -18.35 12.40
C THR A 79 9.23 -17.77 13.37
N GLY A 80 9.30 -16.43 13.47
CA GLY A 80 10.05 -15.64 14.46
C GLY A 80 11.60 -15.75 14.45
N PRO A 81 12.32 -14.84 15.14
CA PRO A 81 12.05 -13.40 15.30
C PRO A 81 12.27 -12.62 14.00
N TYR A 82 11.67 -11.43 13.87
CA TYR A 82 11.80 -10.57 12.67
C TYR A 82 12.58 -9.29 13.01
N ASP A 83 13.49 -8.87 12.13
CA ASP A 83 13.98 -7.50 12.14
C ASP A 83 13.02 -6.58 11.38
N ALA A 84 12.09 -6.01 12.11
CA ALA A 84 11.11 -5.05 11.60
C ALA A 84 11.55 -3.58 11.77
N THR A 85 12.84 -3.34 12.05
CA THR A 85 13.36 -1.99 12.27
C THR A 85 13.29 -1.16 10.99
N ILE A 86 12.73 0.04 11.10
CA ILE A 86 12.64 1.03 10.01
C ILE A 86 13.38 2.29 10.46
N PRO A 87 14.49 2.68 9.78
CA PRO A 87 15.18 3.93 10.05
C PRO A 87 14.26 5.14 9.85
N ARG A 88 13.86 5.80 10.96
CA ARG A 88 12.88 6.91 10.95
C ARG A 88 13.42 8.23 10.36
N ASN A 89 14.74 8.38 10.29
CA ASN A 89 15.41 9.54 9.69
C ASN A 89 15.70 9.37 8.19
N ALA A 90 15.47 8.18 7.64
CA ALA A 90 15.72 7.90 6.24
C ALA A 90 14.47 8.16 5.39
N ASN A 91 14.69 8.80 4.25
CA ASN A 91 13.71 9.10 3.24
C ASN A 91 13.99 8.29 1.97
N CYS A 92 13.01 8.22 1.07
CA CYS A 92 13.17 7.61 -0.23
C CYS A 92 13.11 8.68 -1.31
N TYR A 93 14.16 8.75 -2.13
CA TYR A 93 14.30 9.69 -3.23
C TYR A 93 14.15 8.97 -4.57
N VAL A 94 13.48 9.60 -5.52
CA VAL A 94 13.56 9.23 -6.94
C VAL A 94 14.67 10.05 -7.59
N VAL A 95 15.59 9.36 -8.28
CA VAL A 95 16.76 9.96 -8.92
C VAL A 95 16.76 9.60 -10.40
N PHE A 96 16.47 10.58 -11.27
CA PHE A 96 16.43 10.36 -12.71
C PHE A 96 17.82 10.33 -13.32
N ARG A 97 18.07 9.35 -14.19
CA ARG A 97 19.38 9.08 -14.82
C ARG A 97 19.51 9.60 -16.24
N ASP A 98 18.42 10.11 -16.82
CA ASP A 98 18.41 10.75 -18.13
C ASP A 98 17.56 12.03 -18.14
N LYS A 99 17.86 12.94 -19.08
CA LYS A 99 17.17 14.23 -19.27
C LYS A 99 15.66 14.06 -19.51
N ASP A 100 15.27 12.99 -20.22
CA ASP A 100 13.86 12.72 -20.54
C ASP A 100 13.09 12.11 -19.35
N LYS A 101 13.80 11.81 -18.25
CA LYS A 101 13.27 11.19 -17.03
C LYS A 101 12.62 9.82 -17.32
N LYS A 102 13.18 9.06 -18.26
CA LYS A 102 12.70 7.72 -18.65
C LYS A 102 13.26 6.61 -17.77
N THR A 103 14.38 6.84 -17.12
CA THR A 103 15.09 5.89 -16.26
C THR A 103 15.40 6.53 -14.91
N TYR A 104 15.25 5.76 -13.84
CA TYR A 104 15.46 6.27 -12.49
C TYR A 104 15.89 5.19 -11.51
N ASP A 105 16.47 5.65 -10.41
CA ASP A 105 16.72 4.87 -9.21
C ASP A 105 15.85 5.33 -8.05
N MET A 106 15.57 4.41 -7.14
CA MET A 106 15.02 4.71 -5.82
C MET A 106 16.14 4.60 -4.78
N ILE A 107 16.44 5.69 -4.08
CA ILE A 107 17.57 5.76 -3.14
C ILE A 107 17.06 6.08 -1.74
N THR A 108 17.41 5.21 -0.78
CA THR A 108 17.23 5.49 0.65
C THR A 108 18.37 6.36 1.14
N ALA A 109 18.07 7.53 1.68
CA ALA A 109 19.07 8.44 2.26
C ALA A 109 18.44 9.34 3.33
N THR A 110 19.24 9.88 4.24
CA THR A 110 18.76 10.90 5.21
C THR A 110 18.60 12.26 4.55
N GLU A 111 19.44 12.57 3.56
CA GLU A 111 19.46 13.81 2.80
C GLU A 111 19.40 13.54 1.29
N PRO A 112 19.00 14.53 0.45
CA PRO A 112 18.96 14.36 -1.00
C PRO A 112 20.34 13.96 -1.57
N PRO A 113 20.44 12.89 -2.38
CA PRO A 113 21.70 12.49 -2.99
C PRO A 113 22.22 13.53 -3.99
N THR A 114 23.48 13.95 -3.83
CA THR A 114 24.16 14.94 -4.68
C THR A 114 25.17 14.24 -5.61
N ASN A 115 24.78 13.91 -6.83
CA ASN A 115 25.70 13.40 -7.85
C ASN A 115 25.51 14.21 -9.14
N GLU A 116 26.61 14.57 -9.78
CA GLU A 116 26.68 15.43 -10.98
C GLU A 116 25.93 14.84 -12.19
N HIS A 117 25.69 13.52 -12.22
CA HIS A 117 24.99 12.85 -13.32
C HIS A 117 23.48 12.65 -13.10
N ASN A 118 22.89 13.36 -12.14
CA ASN A 118 21.45 13.26 -11.85
C ASN A 118 20.66 14.34 -12.61
N TYR A 119 19.61 13.93 -13.34
CA TYR A 119 18.72 14.85 -14.07
C TYR A 119 17.48 15.25 -13.26
N GLY A 120 17.57 15.12 -11.94
CA GLY A 120 16.53 15.45 -10.98
C GLY A 120 16.53 14.47 -9.81
N VAL A 121 16.52 15.02 -8.60
CA VAL A 121 16.42 14.29 -7.34
C VAL A 121 15.20 14.81 -6.61
N PHE A 122 14.23 13.95 -6.34
CA PHE A 122 12.97 14.36 -5.72
C PHE A 122 12.67 13.49 -4.50
N LEU A 123 12.24 14.11 -3.41
CA LEU A 123 11.70 13.39 -2.28
C LEU A 123 10.42 12.66 -2.72
N SER A 124 10.42 11.34 -2.60
CA SER A 124 9.28 10.50 -3.01
C SER A 124 8.36 10.17 -1.85
N HIS A 125 8.92 9.89 -0.68
CA HIS A 125 8.18 9.68 0.58
C HIS A 125 9.14 9.67 1.79
N LYS A 126 8.57 9.89 2.99
CA LYS A 126 9.29 9.96 4.28
C LYS A 126 9.41 8.59 4.97
N SER A 127 10.02 7.64 4.28
CA SER A 127 10.46 6.36 4.82
C SER A 127 11.53 5.75 3.90
N PRO A 128 12.31 4.74 4.35
CA PRO A 128 13.21 4.00 3.48
C PRO A 128 12.51 3.45 2.24
N CYS A 129 13.22 3.39 1.12
CA CYS A 129 12.71 2.74 -0.09
C CYS A 129 12.45 1.25 0.17
N GLY A 130 11.38 0.77 -0.44
CA GLY A 130 10.98 -0.63 -0.50
C GLY A 130 10.31 -0.93 -1.83
N VAL A 131 9.78 -2.13 -2.00
CA VAL A 131 9.35 -2.62 -3.32
C VAL A 131 8.15 -1.86 -3.91
N CYS A 132 7.33 -1.21 -3.07
CA CYS A 132 6.24 -0.33 -3.50
C CYS A 132 6.65 1.13 -3.74
N SER A 133 7.96 1.44 -3.69
CA SER A 133 8.44 2.83 -3.79
C SER A 133 8.57 3.35 -5.21
N ASN A 134 8.47 2.49 -6.22
CA ASN A 134 8.62 2.86 -7.62
C ASN A 134 7.49 3.79 -8.12
N LEU A 135 7.70 4.35 -9.31
CA LEU A 135 6.77 5.31 -9.92
C LEU A 135 5.47 4.67 -10.41
N VAL A 136 5.47 3.39 -10.80
CA VAL A 136 4.24 2.67 -11.18
C VAL A 136 3.27 2.63 -10.00
N ASP A 137 3.77 2.24 -8.82
CA ASP A 137 2.97 2.13 -7.61
C ASP A 137 2.57 3.50 -7.06
N LEU A 138 3.46 4.51 -7.16
CA LEU A 138 3.08 5.89 -6.88
C LEU A 138 1.91 6.35 -7.76
N ALA A 139 1.92 6.04 -9.05
CA ALA A 139 0.84 6.41 -9.95
C ALA A 139 -0.49 5.76 -9.53
N VAL A 140 -0.49 4.52 -9.05
CA VAL A 140 -1.68 3.87 -8.44
C VAL A 140 -2.16 4.66 -7.22
N TYR A 141 -1.24 5.07 -6.35
CA TYR A 141 -1.58 5.85 -5.15
C TYR A 141 -2.17 7.22 -5.48
N LEU A 142 -1.72 7.87 -6.54
CA LEU A 142 -2.22 9.17 -7.00
C LEU A 142 -3.56 9.06 -7.73
N GLU A 143 -3.75 8.01 -8.54
CA GLU A 143 -4.94 7.82 -9.36
C GLU A 143 -6.18 7.41 -8.56
N LYS A 144 -6.00 6.67 -7.44
CA LYS A 144 -7.11 6.03 -6.71
C LYS A 144 -7.23 6.53 -5.27
N PRO A 145 -7.88 7.66 -4.96
CA PRO A 145 -7.92 8.25 -3.61
C PRO A 145 -8.27 7.28 -2.47
N ASP A 146 -9.18 6.33 -2.75
CA ASP A 146 -9.48 5.23 -1.85
C ASP A 146 -9.05 3.89 -2.46
N LEU A 147 -7.98 3.31 -1.92
CA LEU A 147 -7.59 1.93 -2.23
C LEU A 147 -8.23 0.92 -1.27
N THR A 148 -8.88 1.38 -0.19
CA THR A 148 -9.38 0.50 0.87
C THR A 148 -10.42 -0.47 0.31
N ASN A 149 -11.42 0.04 -0.40
CA ASN A 149 -12.48 -0.79 -0.96
C ASN A 149 -11.98 -1.72 -2.09
N PRO A 150 -11.21 -1.25 -3.09
CA PRO A 150 -10.64 -2.14 -4.10
C PRO A 150 -9.76 -3.25 -3.51
N VAL A 151 -8.89 -2.92 -2.55
CA VAL A 151 -8.01 -3.92 -1.91
C VAL A 151 -8.82 -4.91 -1.09
N ARG A 152 -9.86 -4.47 -0.35
CA ARG A 152 -10.78 -5.38 0.35
C ARG A 152 -11.45 -6.37 -0.60
N ILE A 153 -11.90 -5.90 -1.77
CA ILE A 153 -12.51 -6.74 -2.79
C ILE A 153 -11.51 -7.77 -3.34
N CYS A 154 -10.27 -7.36 -3.65
CA CYS A 154 -9.21 -8.31 -4.01
C CYS A 154 -8.92 -9.30 -2.87
N GLY A 155 -8.98 -8.84 -1.62
CA GLY A 155 -8.91 -9.67 -0.42
C GLY A 155 -10.01 -10.73 -0.37
N LEU A 156 -11.24 -10.44 -0.82
CA LEU A 156 -12.30 -11.45 -0.94
C LEU A 156 -12.02 -12.45 -2.07
N ALA A 157 -11.37 -12.03 -3.16
CA ALA A 157 -10.98 -12.93 -4.24
C ALA A 157 -10.01 -14.03 -3.76
N SER A 158 -9.26 -13.80 -2.67
CA SER A 158 -8.44 -14.84 -2.01
C SER A 158 -9.23 -16.05 -1.47
N LEU A 159 -10.56 -15.93 -1.34
CA LEU A 159 -11.45 -17.03 -0.98
C LEU A 159 -11.69 -17.99 -2.17
N LEU A 160 -11.46 -17.52 -3.40
CA LEU A 160 -11.67 -18.30 -4.62
C LEU A 160 -10.38 -19.03 -5.05
N SER A 161 -9.24 -18.32 -5.04
CA SER A 161 -7.91 -18.91 -5.19
C SER A 161 -6.83 -17.99 -4.60
N LYS A 162 -5.69 -18.57 -4.20
CA LYS A 162 -4.54 -17.78 -3.70
C LYS A 162 -4.04 -16.80 -4.75
N ASP A 163 -3.94 -17.24 -6.01
CA ASP A 163 -3.41 -16.43 -7.11
C ASP A 163 -4.35 -15.30 -7.52
N ALA A 164 -5.67 -15.45 -7.33
CA ALA A 164 -6.66 -14.45 -7.71
C ALA A 164 -6.50 -13.12 -6.94
N ASN A 165 -6.03 -13.14 -5.70
CA ASN A 165 -5.82 -11.91 -4.93
C ASN A 165 -4.62 -11.12 -5.46
N ARG A 166 -3.47 -11.77 -5.67
CA ARG A 166 -2.29 -11.11 -6.26
C ARG A 166 -2.59 -10.60 -7.67
N ASP A 167 -3.25 -11.41 -8.50
CA ASP A 167 -3.66 -11.01 -9.84
C ASP A 167 -4.62 -9.81 -9.80
N CYS A 168 -5.54 -9.75 -8.85
CA CYS A 168 -6.42 -8.60 -8.67
C CYS A 168 -5.62 -7.33 -8.30
N LEU A 169 -4.68 -7.44 -7.37
CA LEU A 169 -3.80 -6.33 -6.97
C LEU A 169 -2.94 -5.83 -8.13
N ALA A 170 -2.34 -6.73 -8.90
CA ALA A 170 -1.48 -6.36 -10.02
C ALA A 170 -2.28 -5.87 -11.24
N LYS A 171 -3.27 -6.65 -11.70
CA LYS A 171 -3.93 -6.43 -12.99
C LYS A 171 -5.14 -5.50 -12.90
N VAL A 172 -5.87 -5.50 -11.79
CA VAL A 172 -7.08 -4.66 -11.60
C VAL A 172 -6.74 -3.37 -10.88
N ILE A 173 -5.95 -3.45 -9.80
CA ILE A 173 -5.54 -2.25 -9.08
C ILE A 173 -4.40 -1.53 -9.79
N GLY A 174 -3.45 -2.26 -10.38
CA GLY A 174 -2.36 -1.72 -11.19
C GLY A 174 -1.00 -1.67 -10.49
N PHE A 175 -0.86 -2.34 -9.33
CA PHE A 175 0.42 -2.41 -8.64
C PHE A 175 1.45 -3.22 -9.43
N SER A 176 2.73 -2.90 -9.25
CA SER A 176 3.85 -3.72 -9.68
C SER A 176 3.79 -5.11 -9.01
N GLU A 177 4.32 -6.15 -9.67
CA GLU A 177 4.32 -7.53 -9.15
C GLU A 177 4.90 -7.63 -7.71
N PRO A 178 6.07 -7.05 -7.39
CA PRO A 178 6.58 -7.09 -6.02
C PRO A 178 5.67 -6.38 -5.01
N CYS A 179 5.09 -5.24 -5.39
CA CYS A 179 4.19 -4.52 -4.49
C CYS A 179 2.87 -5.28 -4.28
N ALA A 180 2.29 -5.84 -5.34
CA ALA A 180 1.12 -6.71 -5.27
C ALA A 180 1.38 -7.93 -4.38
N ALA A 181 2.56 -8.53 -4.48
CA ALA A 181 2.95 -9.69 -3.68
C ALA A 181 3.03 -9.37 -2.18
N ILE A 182 3.68 -8.27 -1.78
CA ILE A 182 3.74 -7.91 -0.35
C ILE A 182 2.35 -7.52 0.21
N TRP A 183 1.51 -6.85 -0.59
CA TRP A 183 0.10 -6.60 -0.23
C TRP A 183 -0.68 -7.90 -0.07
N PHE A 184 -0.48 -8.86 -0.96
CA PHE A 184 -1.08 -10.19 -0.87
C PHE A 184 -0.69 -10.89 0.44
N HIS A 185 0.62 -10.98 0.73
CA HIS A 185 1.10 -11.64 1.94
C HIS A 185 0.58 -10.94 3.21
N ASN A 186 0.61 -9.61 3.27
CA ASN A 186 0.04 -8.85 4.39
C ASN A 186 -1.46 -9.11 4.54
N THR A 187 -2.21 -9.12 3.42
CA THR A 187 -3.65 -9.44 3.44
C THR A 187 -3.89 -10.83 4.03
N GLN A 188 -3.13 -11.84 3.61
CA GLN A 188 -3.25 -13.20 4.14
C GLN A 188 -2.93 -13.27 5.64
N HIS A 189 -1.89 -12.54 6.07
CA HIS A 189 -1.48 -12.46 7.47
C HIS A 189 -2.59 -11.84 8.32
N THR A 190 -3.05 -10.62 8.00
CA THR A 190 -4.11 -9.92 8.74
C THR A 190 -5.42 -10.71 8.72
N ARG A 191 -5.78 -11.30 7.57
CA ARG A 191 -7.04 -12.05 7.39
C ARG A 191 -7.19 -13.14 8.44
N SER A 192 -6.12 -13.84 8.79
CA SER A 192 -6.17 -14.92 9.80
C SER A 192 -6.70 -14.45 11.18
N ARG A 193 -6.64 -13.15 11.48
CA ARG A 193 -7.03 -12.56 12.77
C ARG A 193 -8.23 -11.61 12.67
N CYS A 194 -8.35 -10.88 11.56
CA CYS A 194 -9.35 -9.82 11.42
C CYS A 194 -10.54 -10.19 10.53
N PHE A 195 -10.59 -11.40 9.94
CA PHE A 195 -11.56 -11.74 8.90
C PHE A 195 -13.02 -11.51 9.30
N SER A 196 -13.48 -12.11 10.40
CA SER A 196 -14.88 -12.01 10.84
C SER A 196 -15.30 -10.55 11.09
N LEU A 197 -14.43 -9.79 11.77
CA LEU A 197 -14.62 -8.38 12.06
C LEU A 197 -14.67 -7.53 10.77
N CYS A 198 -13.80 -7.80 9.82
CA CYS A 198 -13.74 -7.07 8.55
C CYS A 198 -14.90 -7.36 7.63
N ILE A 199 -15.41 -8.59 7.60
CA ILE A 199 -16.64 -8.93 6.88
C ILE A 199 -17.84 -8.20 7.47
N ALA A 200 -17.99 -8.21 8.80
CA ALA A 200 -19.08 -7.51 9.48
C ALA A 200 -19.05 -5.98 9.28
N ARG A 201 -17.89 -5.42 8.92
CA ARG A 201 -17.66 -3.98 8.74
C ARG A 201 -17.37 -3.58 7.29
N LEU A 202 -17.65 -4.43 6.31
CA LEU A 202 -17.32 -4.20 4.89
C LEU A 202 -17.89 -2.87 4.34
N LEU A 203 -19.11 -2.51 4.77
CA LEU A 203 -19.81 -1.30 4.36
C LEU A 203 -19.68 -0.14 5.36
N THR A 204 -18.93 -0.33 6.45
CA THR A 204 -18.73 0.73 7.45
C THR A 204 -17.76 1.77 6.89
N PRO A 205 -18.02 3.09 7.06
CA PRO A 205 -17.06 4.13 6.71
C PRO A 205 -15.69 3.86 7.32
N ASN A 206 -14.62 4.27 6.63
CA ASN A 206 -13.25 4.07 7.10
C ASN A 206 -13.02 4.71 8.49
N ASN A 207 -13.54 5.92 8.67
CA ASN A 207 -13.52 6.61 9.95
C ASN A 207 -14.90 6.53 10.60
N ALA A 208 -15.04 5.64 11.57
CA ALA A 208 -16.27 5.44 12.34
C ALA A 208 -15.89 5.02 13.77
N GLY A 209 -16.76 5.31 14.74
CA GLY A 209 -16.57 4.84 16.11
C GLY A 209 -16.49 3.31 16.21
N TYR A 210 -15.79 2.81 17.22
CA TYR A 210 -15.56 1.37 17.40
C TYR A 210 -16.83 0.57 17.76
N GLY A 211 -17.93 1.23 18.11
CA GLY A 211 -19.12 0.58 18.65
C GLY A 211 -18.81 -0.01 20.03
N PHE A 212 -19.21 -1.26 20.25
CA PHE A 212 -19.09 -1.94 21.56
C PHE A 212 -17.66 -2.43 21.88
N SER A 213 -16.81 -2.69 20.89
CA SER A 213 -15.44 -3.20 21.11
C SER A 213 -14.39 -2.14 20.76
N ASN A 214 -13.72 -1.56 21.75
CA ASN A 214 -12.64 -0.59 21.53
C ASN A 214 -11.26 -1.25 21.71
N PRO A 215 -10.60 -1.74 20.63
CA PRO A 215 -9.28 -2.35 20.73
C PRO A 215 -8.16 -1.34 21.07
N CYS A 216 -8.49 -0.05 21.19
CA CYS A 216 -7.58 1.03 21.54
C CYS A 216 -7.92 1.68 22.88
N ARG A 217 -8.85 1.12 23.68
CA ARG A 217 -9.07 1.63 25.04
C ARG A 217 -7.78 1.35 25.83
N PRO A 218 -7.15 2.36 26.46
CA PRO A 218 -6.15 2.09 27.48
C PRO A 218 -6.77 1.20 28.57
N MET A 219 -5.97 0.36 29.24
CA MET A 219 -6.41 -0.16 30.54
C MET A 219 -6.54 1.07 31.45
N ASP A 220 -7.71 1.26 32.05
CA ASP A 220 -7.89 2.36 33.00
C ASP A 220 -7.03 2.04 34.24
N GLU A 221 -6.21 2.99 34.68
CA GLU A 221 -5.30 2.80 35.83
C GLU A 221 -6.06 2.71 37.18
N ASP A 222 -7.36 3.02 37.16
CA ASP A 222 -8.26 3.07 38.32
C ASP A 222 -9.30 1.91 38.34
N ASP A 223 -9.14 0.90 37.48
CA ASP A 223 -9.95 -0.34 37.62
C ASP A 223 -9.40 -1.12 38.82
N ASP A 224 -10.02 -0.84 39.98
CA ASP A 224 -9.81 -1.54 41.26
C ASP A 224 -9.80 -3.07 41.05
N GLU A 225 -8.87 -3.76 41.72
CA GLU A 225 -8.45 -5.16 41.52
C GLU A 225 -9.54 -6.25 41.65
N ASP A 226 -10.83 -5.92 41.77
CA ASP A 226 -11.83 -6.83 42.34
C ASP A 226 -13.02 -7.27 41.46
N ASP A 227 -13.22 -6.79 40.23
CA ASP A 227 -14.37 -7.25 39.42
C ASP A 227 -14.00 -7.66 37.97
N ASP A 228 -14.25 -8.94 37.69
CA ASP A 228 -14.39 -9.61 36.39
C ASP A 228 -13.18 -9.62 35.41
N GLU A 229 -12.55 -10.79 35.34
CA GLU A 229 -11.43 -11.23 34.47
C GLU A 229 -11.66 -11.09 32.94
N ASP A 230 -12.77 -10.49 32.49
CA ASP A 230 -13.24 -10.55 31.10
C ASP A 230 -13.05 -9.25 30.28
N ASP A 231 -12.70 -8.11 30.89
CA ASP A 231 -12.42 -6.87 30.16
C ASP A 231 -10.94 -6.73 29.79
N ALA A 232 -10.48 -7.61 28.90
CA ALA A 232 -9.14 -7.58 28.29
C ALA A 232 -8.97 -6.39 27.30
N ALA A 233 -9.23 -5.17 27.75
CA ALA A 233 -8.95 -3.92 27.04
C ALA A 233 -7.43 -3.62 27.04
N GLY A 234 -6.64 -4.49 26.42
CA GLY A 234 -5.23 -4.23 26.19
C GLY A 234 -5.04 -3.24 25.04
N MET A 235 -4.14 -2.27 25.21
CA MET A 235 -3.67 -1.42 24.11
C MET A 235 -3.31 -2.31 22.92
N CYS A 236 -4.01 -2.16 21.80
CA CYS A 236 -3.67 -2.84 20.56
C CYS A 236 -2.18 -2.63 20.26
N GLN A 237 -1.39 -3.70 20.40
CA GLN A 237 0.02 -3.71 20.09
C GLN A 237 0.22 -4.12 18.64
N ASN A 238 1.00 -3.34 17.90
CA ASN A 238 1.36 -3.74 16.54
C ASN A 238 2.28 -4.98 16.57
N THR A 239 2.24 -5.78 15.52
CA THR A 239 3.10 -6.98 15.41
C THR A 239 4.58 -6.64 15.14
N ILE A 240 4.88 -5.41 14.70
CA ILE A 240 6.20 -4.94 14.27
C ILE A 240 7.16 -4.86 15.47
N ASN A 241 6.77 -4.18 16.54
CA ASN A 241 7.63 -3.90 17.68
C ASN A 241 6.90 -3.96 19.04
N ARG A 242 5.69 -4.51 19.07
CA ARG A 242 4.84 -4.61 20.28
C ARG A 242 4.51 -3.25 20.92
N GLN A 243 4.74 -2.14 20.24
CA GLN A 243 4.31 -0.82 20.68
C GLN A 243 2.81 -0.63 20.39
N PRO A 244 2.14 0.31 21.06
CA PRO A 244 0.77 0.68 20.74
C PRO A 244 0.62 1.02 19.24
N ALA A 245 -0.30 0.36 18.54
CA ALA A 245 -0.68 0.69 17.16
C ALA A 245 -1.73 1.81 17.09
N CYS A 246 -2.30 2.17 18.25
CA CYS A 246 -3.24 3.26 18.40
C CYS A 246 -2.48 4.52 18.80
N ALA A 247 -2.70 5.62 18.08
CA ALA A 247 -2.34 6.95 18.55
C ALA A 247 -3.48 7.57 19.38
N ASP A 248 -3.17 8.56 20.21
CA ASP A 248 -4.11 9.15 21.16
C ASP A 248 -5.40 9.65 20.52
N PHE A 249 -5.26 10.29 19.36
CA PHE A 249 -6.39 10.80 18.59
C PHE A 249 -7.32 9.72 18.04
N GLN A 250 -6.92 8.43 18.04
CA GLN A 250 -7.74 7.34 17.51
C GLN A 250 -8.78 6.83 18.52
N TYR A 251 -8.52 6.95 19.82
CA TYR A 251 -9.49 6.54 20.85
C TYR A 251 -10.34 7.69 21.41
N GLN A 252 -9.93 8.95 21.22
CA GLN A 252 -10.72 10.11 21.64
C GLN A 252 -12.15 10.07 21.07
N THR A 253 -13.14 10.11 21.96
CA THR A 253 -14.57 10.16 21.61
C THR A 253 -14.85 11.37 20.73
N GLY A 254 -15.57 11.16 19.61
CA GLY A 254 -15.86 12.22 18.63
C GLY A 254 -14.72 12.57 17.67
N SER A 255 -13.54 11.93 17.78
CA SER A 255 -12.44 12.15 16.84
C SER A 255 -12.83 11.73 15.42
N LYS A 256 -12.69 12.65 14.47
CA LYS A 256 -12.86 12.38 13.02
C LYS A 256 -11.82 11.44 12.43
N TYR A 257 -10.78 11.10 13.21
CA TYR A 257 -9.66 10.24 12.80
C TYR A 257 -9.78 8.82 13.36
N ARG A 258 -10.76 8.56 14.23
CA ARG A 258 -11.06 7.23 14.74
C ARG A 258 -11.35 6.27 13.60
N LEU A 259 -10.70 5.12 13.60
CA LEU A 259 -10.88 4.08 12.59
C LEU A 259 -12.04 3.19 12.95
N ASN A 260 -12.70 2.63 11.94
CA ASN A 260 -13.60 1.51 12.20
C ASN A 260 -12.83 0.29 12.73
N ALA A 261 -13.54 -0.64 13.36
CA ALA A 261 -12.92 -1.79 14.03
C ALA A 261 -12.10 -2.70 13.07
N CYS A 262 -12.51 -2.84 11.80
CA CYS A 262 -11.76 -3.61 10.81
C CYS A 262 -10.40 -2.97 10.49
N LEU A 263 -10.39 -1.67 10.17
CA LEU A 263 -9.15 -0.95 9.87
C LEU A 263 -8.24 -0.89 11.09
N GLN A 264 -8.81 -0.79 12.29
CA GLN A 264 -8.02 -0.83 13.50
C GLN A 264 -7.38 -2.19 13.69
N CYS A 265 -8.13 -3.29 13.51
CA CYS A 265 -7.57 -4.63 13.54
C CYS A 265 -6.47 -4.81 12.48
N ASP A 266 -6.66 -4.28 11.27
CA ASP A 266 -5.64 -4.30 10.22
C ASP A 266 -4.37 -3.56 10.64
N GLU A 267 -4.46 -2.39 11.28
CA GLU A 267 -3.29 -1.69 11.81
C GLU A 267 -2.62 -2.46 12.98
N CYS A 268 -3.39 -3.11 13.85
CA CYS A 268 -2.87 -3.93 14.94
C CYS A 268 -2.16 -5.20 14.42
N GLN A 269 -2.76 -5.85 13.43
CA GLN A 269 -2.40 -7.18 12.96
C GLN A 269 -1.67 -7.18 11.62
N SER A 270 -1.36 -6.02 11.05
CA SER A 270 -0.51 -5.90 9.87
C SER A 270 0.79 -6.64 10.12
N GLY A 271 1.28 -7.36 9.11
CA GLY A 271 2.46 -8.20 9.24
C GLY A 271 3.69 -7.37 9.61
N PRO A 272 4.60 -7.92 10.45
CA PRO A 272 5.68 -7.15 11.07
C PRO A 272 6.65 -6.53 10.06
N LEU A 273 6.80 -7.17 8.90
CA LEU A 273 7.70 -6.72 7.84
C LEU A 273 7.00 -5.90 6.75
N PHE A 274 5.68 -5.75 6.78
CA PHE A 274 4.91 -5.13 5.70
C PHE A 274 5.41 -3.71 5.39
N GLN A 275 5.49 -2.86 6.41
CA GLN A 275 5.91 -1.46 6.23
C GLN A 275 7.35 -1.35 5.73
N LYS A 276 8.25 -2.21 6.23
CA LYS A 276 9.66 -2.27 5.82
C LYS A 276 9.79 -2.68 4.36
N ILE A 277 9.10 -3.75 3.94
CA ILE A 277 9.18 -4.28 2.58
C ILE A 277 8.47 -3.37 1.58
N ALA A 278 7.27 -2.89 1.90
CA ALA A 278 6.55 -1.96 1.02
C ALA A 278 7.35 -0.66 0.85
N GLY A 279 7.90 -0.11 1.94
CA GLY A 279 8.65 1.13 1.99
C GLY A 279 7.81 2.39 1.77
N ARG A 280 6.77 2.32 0.93
CA ARG A 280 5.84 3.42 0.67
C ARG A 280 4.50 3.19 1.36
N THR A 281 4.00 4.23 2.03
CA THR A 281 2.58 4.37 2.37
C THR A 281 2.05 5.68 1.80
N ARG A 282 0.72 5.82 1.68
CA ARG A 282 0.10 7.11 1.32
C ARG A 282 0.52 8.23 2.26
N ARG A 283 0.49 7.96 3.56
CA ARG A 283 0.85 8.93 4.60
C ARG A 283 2.30 9.39 4.46
N ALA A 284 3.24 8.46 4.31
CA ALA A 284 4.65 8.81 4.10
C ALA A 284 4.88 9.57 2.79
N SER A 285 4.04 9.32 1.77
CA SER A 285 4.08 10.03 0.49
C SER A 285 3.37 11.38 0.52
N GLY A 286 2.74 11.78 1.62
CA GLY A 286 1.96 13.01 1.63
C GLY A 286 0.65 12.95 0.84
N ILE A 287 0.18 11.74 0.53
CA ILE A 287 -1.00 11.50 -0.31
C ILE A 287 -2.24 11.36 0.58
N GLN A 288 -3.24 12.21 0.35
CA GLN A 288 -4.53 12.08 1.02
C GLN A 288 -5.22 10.77 0.64
N SER A 289 -5.76 10.06 1.63
CA SER A 289 -6.48 8.80 1.44
C SER A 289 -7.95 8.90 1.84
N GLY A 290 -8.75 7.90 1.46
CA GLY A 290 -10.11 7.71 1.99
C GLY A 290 -10.18 7.46 3.51
N ILE A 291 -9.03 7.28 4.19
CA ILE A 291 -8.89 7.25 5.64
C ILE A 291 -8.39 8.62 6.09
N LYS A 292 -9.20 9.34 6.88
CA LYS A 292 -8.81 10.60 7.52
C LYS A 292 -7.75 10.31 8.57
N ARG A 293 -6.62 11.01 8.47
CA ARG A 293 -5.49 10.96 9.43
C ARG A 293 -4.98 12.39 9.66
N PRO A 294 -4.45 12.70 10.85
CA PRO A 294 -3.69 13.94 11.05
C PRO A 294 -2.31 13.85 10.37
N ASP A 295 -1.64 15.00 10.26
CA ASP A 295 -0.22 15.15 9.93
C ASP A 295 0.25 14.42 8.66
N ILE A 296 -0.29 14.84 7.52
CA ILE A 296 0.16 14.38 6.21
C ILE A 296 1.23 15.37 5.70
N PRO A 297 2.49 14.95 5.48
CA PRO A 297 3.53 15.83 4.96
C PRO A 297 3.14 16.33 3.57
N HIS A 298 3.49 17.56 3.23
CA HIS A 298 3.31 18.05 1.87
C HIS A 298 4.49 17.59 1.00
N ILE A 299 4.23 16.73 0.01
CA ILE A 299 5.24 16.25 -0.96
C ILE A 299 4.73 16.52 -2.37
N ASN A 300 5.57 17.16 -3.18
CA ASN A 300 5.23 17.45 -4.58
C ASN A 300 5.63 16.28 -5.48
N HIS A 301 4.66 15.67 -6.15
CA HIS A 301 4.87 14.56 -7.09
C HIS A 301 4.92 15.00 -8.55
N ASN A 302 5.06 16.29 -8.82
CA ASN A 302 5.25 16.85 -10.14
C ASN A 302 6.70 16.68 -10.61
N TYR A 303 7.08 15.45 -10.94
CA TYR A 303 8.45 15.15 -11.36
C TYR A 303 8.78 15.57 -12.79
N PHE A 304 7.76 15.84 -13.62
CA PHE A 304 7.91 15.92 -15.07
C PHE A 304 7.61 17.30 -15.65
N THR A 305 6.87 18.16 -14.94
CA THR A 305 6.50 19.50 -15.45
C THR A 305 7.19 20.65 -14.72
N THR A 306 8.16 20.38 -13.84
CA THR A 306 9.08 21.42 -13.37
C THR A 306 9.96 21.90 -14.53
N THR A 307 9.42 22.81 -15.33
CA THR A 307 10.21 23.86 -15.97
C THR A 307 10.78 24.75 -14.86
N ASN A 308 12.01 25.23 -15.06
CA ASN A 308 12.75 26.10 -14.13
C ASN A 308 11.94 27.33 -13.69
N SER A 309 11.07 27.17 -12.71
CA SER A 309 10.55 28.28 -11.91
C SER A 309 11.41 28.34 -10.66
N SER A 310 12.56 28.99 -10.82
CA SER A 310 13.23 29.72 -9.76
C SER A 310 12.22 30.64 -9.08
N SER A 311 11.50 30.09 -8.10
CA SER A 311 10.67 30.84 -7.18
C SER A 311 11.17 30.52 -5.78
N SER A 312 12.03 31.43 -5.34
CA SER A 312 12.43 31.66 -3.97
C SER A 312 11.18 31.74 -3.07
N ASN A 313 10.86 30.65 -2.38
CA ASN A 313 10.35 30.60 -0.99
C ASN A 313 9.62 29.28 -0.74
N SER A 314 10.38 28.25 -0.40
CA SER A 314 10.05 27.29 0.64
C SER A 314 11.16 26.25 0.62
N SER A 315 11.96 26.25 1.68
CA SER A 315 12.86 25.14 2.04
C SER A 315 12.14 23.81 1.78
N HIS A 316 12.71 22.96 0.92
CA HIS A 316 12.48 21.51 0.74
C HIS A 316 12.41 20.97 -0.70
N ASN A 317 12.45 21.81 -1.75
CA ASN A 317 12.71 21.32 -3.11
C ASN A 317 14.10 21.78 -3.57
N VAL A 318 15.14 21.04 -3.18
CA VAL A 318 16.49 21.22 -3.70
C VAL A 318 16.54 20.63 -5.11
N VAL A 319 16.22 21.44 -6.11
CA VAL A 319 16.57 21.15 -7.50
C VAL A 319 17.98 21.70 -7.70
N LEU A 320 19.00 20.86 -7.52
CA LEU A 320 20.37 21.22 -7.93
C LEU A 320 20.43 21.17 -9.45
N GLY A 321 20.19 22.32 -10.10
CA GLY A 321 20.49 22.50 -11.50
C GLY A 321 22.01 22.59 -11.66
N VAL A 322 22.62 21.60 -12.30
CA VAL A 322 23.98 21.71 -12.81
C VAL A 322 23.86 22.35 -14.20
N ASP A 323 24.23 23.62 -14.30
CA ASP A 323 24.45 24.26 -15.59
C ASP A 323 25.67 23.60 -16.25
N VAL A 324 25.40 22.80 -17.29
CA VAL A 324 26.44 22.24 -18.17
C VAL A 324 26.64 23.25 -19.29
N SER A 325 27.73 24.03 -19.21
CA SER A 325 28.32 24.75 -20.34
C SER A 325 29.24 23.84 -21.13
#